data_AF-A0A960RIZ8-F1
#
_entry.id   AF-A0A960RIZ8-F1
#
_cell.length_a   1.000
_cell.length_b   1.000
_cell.length_c   1.000
_cell.angle_alpha   90.00
_cell.angle_beta   90.00
_cell.angle_gamma   90.00
#
_symmetry.space_group_name_H-M   'P 1'
#
loop_
_entity.id
_entity.type
_entity.pdbx_description
1 polymer ?
#
loop_
_entity_poly.entity_id
_entity_poly.type
_entity_poly.pdbx_seq_one_letter_code
_entity_poly.pdbx_strand_id
1 'polypeptide(L)'
;LCKICEIRCPTGAIQVDREGKAWSIERMKCIQCGFCVDSCPRKCLSNDPQYTSPASEKITDRLDVPYEPPKRKPKPETPPAQ
;
A
#
# COMPACT_ATOMS: atom_id res chain seq x y z
N LEU A 1 -1.98 6.39 6.22
CA LEU A 1 -1.84 5.94 4.81
C LEU A 1 -0.98 6.93 4.02
N CYS A 2 0.06 6.47 3.30
CA CYS A 2 1.04 7.37 2.66
C CYS A 2 0.80 7.71 1.17
N LYS A 3 -0.10 7.00 0.47
CA LYS A 3 -0.45 7.18 -0.97
C LYS A 3 0.63 6.86 -2.01
N ILE A 4 1.83 6.41 -1.63
CA ILE A 4 2.90 6.11 -2.60
C ILE A 4 2.48 5.02 -3.60
N CYS A 5 1.77 3.99 -3.13
CA CYS A 5 1.29 2.90 -3.99
C CYS A 5 0.23 3.33 -5.01
N GLU A 6 -0.61 4.33 -4.69
CA GLU A 6 -1.56 4.96 -5.61
C GLU A 6 -0.79 5.73 -6.70
N ILE A 7 0.15 6.59 -6.30
CA ILE A 7 0.94 7.42 -7.23
C ILE A 7 1.81 6.57 -8.16
N ARG A 8 2.33 5.43 -7.67
CA ARG A 8 3.23 4.54 -8.44
C ARG A 8 2.49 3.51 -9.28
N CYS A 9 1.18 3.36 -9.12
CA CYS A 9 0.41 2.40 -9.91
C CYS A 9 0.22 2.93 -11.34
N PRO A 10 0.83 2.31 -12.36
CA PRO A 10 0.76 2.83 -13.73
C PRO A 10 -0.65 2.76 -14.34
N THR A 11 -1.49 1.86 -13.84
CA THR A 11 -2.87 1.68 -14.31
C THR A 11 -3.92 2.39 -13.45
N GLY A 12 -3.50 3.05 -12.36
CA GLY A 12 -4.42 3.69 -11.42
C GLY A 12 -5.33 2.70 -10.68
N ALA A 13 -4.95 1.41 -10.59
CA ALA A 13 -5.76 0.38 -9.96
C ALA A 13 -5.92 0.56 -8.45
N ILE A 14 -5.02 1.29 -7.79
CA ILE A 14 -5.02 1.49 -6.33
C ILE A 14 -5.53 2.90 -6.01
N GLN A 15 -6.45 3.01 -5.05
CA GLN A 15 -6.94 4.27 -4.49
C GLN A 15 -6.69 4.30 -2.99
N VAL A 16 -6.28 5.45 -2.46
CA VAL A 16 -6.00 5.62 -1.04
C VAL A 16 -6.73 6.85 -0.52
N ASP A 17 -7.69 6.62 0.37
CA ASP A 17 -8.41 7.66 1.08
C ASP A 17 -7.77 7.88 2.46
N ARG A 18 -7.20 9.06 2.67
CA ARG A 18 -6.58 9.42 3.96
C ARG A 18 -7.63 9.86 4.99
N GLU A 19 -8.71 10.48 4.54
CA GLU A 19 -9.75 11.04 5.41
C GLU A 19 -10.67 9.91 5.87
N GLY A 20 -11.20 9.13 4.92
CA GLY A 20 -11.98 7.92 5.20
C GLY A 20 -11.14 6.72 5.64
N LYS A 21 -9.82 6.89 5.80
CA LYS A 21 -8.86 5.87 6.25
C LYS A 21 -9.00 4.54 5.49
N ALA A 22 -9.23 4.61 4.18
CA ALA A 22 -9.48 3.43 3.37
C ALA A 22 -8.42 3.25 2.29
N TRP A 23 -8.21 2.00 1.93
CA TRP A 23 -7.36 1.57 0.83
C TRP A 23 -8.18 0.65 -0.06
N SER A 24 -8.13 0.83 -1.37
CA SER A 24 -8.82 -0.06 -2.31
C SER A 24 -8.00 -0.38 -3.55
N ILE A 25 -8.31 -1.52 -4.16
CA ILE A 25 -7.71 -1.98 -5.41
C ILE A 25 -8.76 -2.56 -6.36
N GLU A 26 -8.81 -2.05 -7.58
CA GLU A 26 -9.59 -2.60 -8.68
C GLU A 26 -8.82 -3.75 -9.36
N ARG A 27 -9.20 -5.00 -9.08
CA ARG A 27 -8.39 -6.17 -9.45
C ARG A 27 -8.22 -6.34 -10.94
N MET A 28 -9.24 -6.03 -11.75
CA MET A 28 -9.13 -6.08 -13.22
C MET A 28 -8.22 -5.00 -13.83
N LYS A 29 -7.94 -3.90 -13.12
CA LYS A 29 -7.00 -2.88 -13.59
C LYS A 29 -5.55 -3.20 -13.20
N CYS A 30 -5.34 -4.15 -12.29
CA CYS A 30 -4.01 -4.52 -11.82
C CYS A 30 -3.31 -5.41 -12.85
N ILE A 31 -2.16 -4.97 -13.37
CA ILE A 31 -1.31 -5.74 -14.28
C ILE A 31 -0.19 -6.51 -13.56
N GLN A 32 -0.28 -6.65 -12.23
CA GLN A 32 0.68 -7.37 -11.39
C GLN A 32 2.16 -6.94 -11.54
N CYS A 33 2.42 -5.70 -11.92
CA CYS A 33 3.78 -5.18 -12.17
C CYS A 33 4.70 -5.06 -10.94
N GLY A 34 4.16 -5.05 -9.71
CA GLY A 34 4.97 -5.00 -8.48
C GLY A 34 5.42 -3.61 -8.01
N PHE A 35 5.25 -2.54 -8.81
CA PHE A 35 5.74 -1.19 -8.43
C PHE A 35 5.20 -0.67 -7.09
N CYS A 36 3.96 -1.00 -6.74
CA CYS A 36 3.36 -0.61 -5.46
C CYS A 36 4.07 -1.27 -4.26
N VAL A 37 4.57 -2.50 -4.41
CA VAL A 37 5.32 -3.24 -3.39
C VAL A 37 6.73 -2.68 -3.27
N ASP A 38 7.42 -2.49 -4.39
CA ASP A 38 8.80 -2.03 -4.42
C ASP A 38 8.96 -0.63 -3.82
N SER A 39 8.07 0.28 -4.22
CA SER A 39 8.09 1.68 -3.78
C SER A 39 7.58 1.90 -2.36
N CYS A 40 6.96 0.90 -1.72
CA CYS A 40 6.38 1.07 -0.40
C CYS A 40 7.48 1.19 0.68
N PRO A 41 7.63 2.34 1.36
CA PRO A 41 8.68 2.52 2.37
C PRO A 41 8.39 1.72 3.65
N ARG A 42 7.12 1.33 3.86
CA ARG A 42 6.67 0.53 5.01
C ARG A 42 6.67 -0.97 4.73
N LYS A 43 6.93 -1.38 3.48
CA LYS A 43 6.90 -2.79 3.03
C LYS A 43 5.65 -3.54 3.52
N CYS A 44 4.49 -2.87 3.46
CA CYS A 44 3.22 -3.39 3.96
C CYS A 44 2.31 -3.97 2.85
N LEU A 45 2.81 -4.06 1.63
CA LEU A 45 2.11 -4.63 0.47
C LEU A 45 2.90 -5.84 -0.01
N SER A 46 2.19 -6.82 -0.58
CA SER A 46 2.78 -7.98 -1.24
C SER A 46 1.97 -8.30 -2.50
N ASN A 47 2.64 -8.92 -3.48
CA ASN A 47 1.99 -9.53 -4.63
C ASN A 47 2.04 -11.05 -4.43
N ASP A 48 0.89 -11.70 -4.57
CA ASP A 48 0.81 -13.15 -4.66
C ASP A 48 1.03 -13.56 -6.13
N PRO A 49 2.07 -14.35 -6.45
CA PRO A 49 2.35 -14.79 -7.82
C PRO A 49 1.39 -15.89 -8.30
N GLN A 50 0.48 -16.39 -7.46
CA GLN A 50 -0.44 -17.44 -7.84
C GLN A 50 -1.42 -16.96 -8.93
N TYR A 51 -1.61 -17.81 -9.94
CA TYR A 51 -2.60 -17.56 -10.99
C TYR A 51 -4.02 -17.61 -10.39
N THR A 52 -4.79 -16.56 -10.63
CA THR A 52 -6.19 -16.50 -10.22
C THR A 52 -7.07 -17.17 -11.26
N SER A 53 -8.08 -17.94 -10.84
CA SER A 53 -9.12 -18.44 -11.74
C SER A 53 -9.80 -17.28 -12.49
N PRO A 54 -10.26 -17.50 -13.74
CA PRO A 54 -10.99 -16.48 -14.49
C PRO A 54 -12.21 -15.99 -13.72
N ALA A 55 -12.34 -14.67 -13.57
CA ALA A 55 -13.49 -14.04 -12.96
C ALA A 55 -14.38 -13.40 -14.05
N SER A 56 -15.70 -13.51 -13.88
CA SER A 56 -16.68 -12.87 -14.77
C SER A 56 -17.03 -11.43 -14.35
N GLU A 57 -16.62 -11.00 -13.16
CA GLU A 57 -17.07 -9.76 -12.54
C GLU A 57 -15.90 -8.90 -12.05
N LYS A 58 -16.08 -7.58 -12.15
CA LYS A 58 -15.10 -6.60 -11.66
C LYS A 58 -15.17 -6.54 -10.14
N ILE A 59 -14.07 -6.95 -9.50
CA ILE A 59 -13.94 -6.92 -8.05
C ILE A 59 -13.05 -5.74 -7.65
N THR A 60 -13.53 -5.01 -6.65
CA THR A 60 -12.75 -3.97 -5.96
C THR A 60 -12.61 -4.38 -4.51
N ASP A 61 -11.39 -4.73 -4.11
CA ASP A 61 -11.11 -5.00 -2.71
C ASP A 61 -11.02 -3.65 -1.98
N ARG A 62 -11.72 -3.53 -0.86
CA ARG A 62 -11.65 -2.35 0.02
C ARG A 62 -11.26 -2.78 1.43
N LEU A 63 -10.29 -2.08 1.99
CA LEU A 63 -9.80 -2.23 3.34
C LEU A 63 -9.96 -0.90 4.07
N ASP A 64 -10.85 -0.87 5.05
CA ASP A 64 -10.94 0.22 6.01
C ASP A 64 -9.85 0.00 7.07
N VAL A 65 -8.89 0.92 7.15
CA VAL A 65 -7.71 0.81 7.99
C VAL A 65 -7.96 1.60 9.29
N PRO A 66 -8.33 0.94 10.41
CA PRO A 66 -8.33 1.60 11.72
C PRO A 66 -6.89 2.04 12.04
N TYR A 67 -6.65 3.34 12.03
CA TYR A 67 -5.32 3.92 12.26
C TYR A 67 -4.97 3.89 13.75
N GLU A 68 -3.95 3.11 14.12
CA GLU A 68 -3.13 3.34 15.32
C GLU A 68 -1.76 3.91 14.92
N PRO A 69 -1.37 5.09 15.44
CA PRO A 69 -0.07 5.68 15.14
C PRO A 69 1.07 4.78 15.63
N PRO A 70 2.10 4.49 14.82
CA PRO A 70 3.30 3.81 15.30
C PRO A 70 4.01 4.72 16.32
N LYS A 71 4.17 4.24 17.56
CA LYS A 71 4.95 4.92 18.61
C LYS A 71 6.36 5.20 18.06
N ARG A 72 6.76 6.47 18.03
CA ARG A 72 8.12 6.88 17.62
C ARG A 72 9.11 6.29 18.64
N LYS A 73 10.09 5.50 18.19
CA LYS A 73 11.24 5.17 19.03
C LYS A 73 12.11 6.43 19.14
N PRO A 74 12.55 6.83 20.35
CA PRO A 74 13.43 7.98 20.52
C PRO A 74 14.71 7.77 19.70
N LYS A 75 15.18 8.84 19.05
CA LYS A 75 16.39 8.86 18.24
C LYS A 75 17.58 8.63 19.20
N PRO A 76 18.51 7.70 18.95
CA PRO A 76 19.69 7.55 19.79
C PRO A 76 20.46 8.88 19.77
N GLU A 77 20.67 9.41 20.96
CA GLU A 77 21.35 10.66 21.23
C GLU A 77 22.82 10.44 20.90
N THR A 78 23.33 11.13 19.89
CA THR A 78 24.76 11.11 19.59
C THR A 78 25.50 11.69 20.80
N PRO A 79 26.44 10.97 21.41
CA PRO A 79 27.24 11.52 22.51
C PRO A 79 27.97 12.78 22.03
N PRO A 80 28.08 13.82 22.89
CA PRO A 80 28.85 15.00 22.53
C PRO A 80 30.29 14.59 22.19
N ALA A 81 30.76 15.05 21.02
CA ALA A 81 32.16 14.95 20.65
C ALA A 81 32.99 15.70 21.70
N GLN A 82 33.92 15.00 22.33
CA GLN A 82 34.99 15.58 23.15
C GLN A 82 36.11 16.09 22.24
#